data_AF-A0A7C5QB19-F1
#
_entry.id   AF-A0A7C5QB19-F1
#
_cell.length_a   1.000
_cell.length_b   1.000
_cell.length_c   1.000
_cell.angle_alpha   90.00
_cell.angle_beta   90.00
_cell.angle_gamma   90.00
#
_symmetry.space_group_name_H-M   'P 1'
#
loop_
_entity.id
_entity.type
_entity.pdbx_description
1 polymer ?
#
loop_
_entity_poly.entity_id
_entity_poly.type
_entity_poly.pdbx_seq_one_letter_code
_entity_poly.pdbx_strand_id
1 'polypeptide(L)' 'VVFQQAPYENNWEGTNQTGEPLPEGTYYYILRLNVAEGEIIKGDITIIR' A
#
# COMPACT_ATOMS: atom_id res chain seq x y z
N VAL A 1 5.30 7.63 -5.18
CA VAL A 1 4.78 6.31 -4.74
C VAL A 1 5.90 5.65 -3.94
N VAL A 2 5.64 5.23 -2.70
CA VAL A 2 6.68 4.64 -1.84
C VAL A 2 6.80 3.13 -1.99
N PHE A 3 5.68 2.48 -2.30
CA PHE A 3 5.56 1.05 -2.57
C PHE A 3 4.42 0.85 -3.59
N GLN A 4 4.62 -0.08 -4.53
CA GLN A 4 3.64 -0.50 -5.51
C GLN A 4 3.86 -1.96 -5.87
N GLN A 5 2.76 -2.69 -6.03
CA GLN A 5 2.77 -4.08 -6.47
C GLN A 5 1.55 -4.34 -7.35
N ALA A 6 1.73 -5.14 -8.41
CA ALA A 6 0.67 -5.63 -9.28
C ALA A 6 1.07 -7.03 -9.79
N PRO A 7 0.40 -8.12 -9.38
CA PRO A 7 -0.73 -8.17 -8.42
C PRO A 7 -0.32 -7.84 -6.98
N TYR A 8 -1.22 -7.26 -6.19
CA TYR A 8 -0.98 -7.03 -4.76
C TYR A 8 -1.33 -8.30 -3.96
N GLU A 9 -0.36 -8.83 -3.22
CA GLU A 9 -0.47 -10.12 -2.51
C GLU A 9 -0.85 -9.97 -1.03
N ASN A 10 -1.07 -8.74 -0.57
CA ASN A 10 -1.37 -8.45 0.84
C ASN A 10 -0.27 -8.90 1.82
N ASN A 11 0.99 -8.77 1.41
CA ASN A 11 2.21 -9.15 2.16
C ASN A 11 3.16 -7.96 2.39
N TRP A 12 2.63 -6.73 2.37
CA TRP A 12 3.44 -5.54 2.56
C TRP A 12 3.71 -5.26 4.04
N GLU A 13 4.98 -5.29 4.43
CA GLU A 13 5.45 -5.16 5.81
C GLU A 13 5.84 -3.71 6.20
N GLY A 14 5.31 -2.71 5.49
CA GLY A 14 5.63 -1.29 5.77
C GLY A 14 7.01 -0.83 5.27
N THR A 15 7.52 -1.44 4.20
CA THR A 15 8.79 -1.05 3.56
C THR A 15 8.59 -0.24 2.28
N ASN A 16 9.60 0.51 1.85
CA ASN A 16 9.59 1.14 0.53
C ASN A 16 9.86 0.09 -0.57
N GLN A 17 9.88 0.53 -1.83
CA GLN A 17 10.13 -0.33 -2.99
C GLN A 17 11.52 -1.00 -3.00
N THR A 18 12.50 -0.47 -2.24
CA THR A 18 13.85 -1.05 -2.10
C THR A 18 13.96 -1.98 -0.89
N GLY A 19 12.88 -2.17 -0.12
CA GLY A 19 12.84 -3.03 1.06
C GLY A 19 13.25 -2.34 2.36
N GLU A 20 13.53 -1.03 2.34
CA GLU A 20 13.88 -0.29 3.54
C GLU A 20 12.63 0.07 4.35
N PRO A 21 12.66 0.01 5.69
CA PRO A 21 11.51 0.37 6.52
C PRO A 21 11.06 1.82 6.31
N LEU A 22 9.75 2.04 6.17
CA LEU A 22 9.22 3.39 6.18
C LEU A 22 9.28 4.00 7.59
N PRO A 23 9.46 5.33 7.72
CA PRO A 23 9.25 6.05 8.97
C PRO A 23 7.84 5.83 9.54
N GLU A 24 7.71 6.05 10.85
CA GLU A 24 6.39 6.19 11.48
C GLU A 24 5.66 7.39 10.90
N GLY A 25 4.36 7.23 10.65
CA GLY A 25 3.54 8.27 10.05
C GLY A 25 2.33 7.73 9.32
N THR A 26 1.48 8.66 8.86
CA THR A 26 0.29 8.36 8.07
C THR A 26 0.62 8.41 6.58
N TYR A 27 0.31 7.32 5.89
CA TYR A 27 0.48 7.12 4.46
C TYR A 27 -0.87 6.93 3.79
N TYR A 28 -0.98 7.31 2.53
CA TYR A 28 -2.20 7.12 1.74
C TYR A 28 -2.03 5.95 0.78
N TYR A 29 -3.09 5.17 0.60
CA TYR A 29 -3.10 4.06 -0.35
C TYR A 29 -4.20 4.20 -1.41
N ILE A 30 -3.95 3.57 -2.55
CA ILE A 30 -4.91 3.36 -3.62
C ILE A 30 -4.86 1.86 -3.94
N LEU A 31 -5.93 1.13 -3.63
CA LEU A 31 -6.09 -0.28 -3.97
C LEU A 31 -7.04 -0.39 -5.16
N ARG A 32 -6.56 -0.96 -6.26
CA ARG A 32 -7.35 -1.20 -7.48
C ARG A 32 -7.70 -2.67 -7.53
N LEU A 33 -8.97 -3.00 -7.32
CA LEU A 33 -9.44 -4.37 -7.39
C LEU A 33 -9.78 -4.70 -8.84
N ASN A 34 -9.19 -5.77 -9.36
CA ASN A 34 -9.56 -6.29 -10.68
C ASN A 34 -10.76 -7.26 -10.56
N VAL A 35 -11.79 -6.83 -9.82
CA VAL A 35 -13.07 -7.51 -9.68
C VAL A 35 -14.15 -6.60 -10.26
N ALA A 36 -15.05 -7.15 -11.09
CA ALA A 36 -16.08 -6.40 -11.80
C ALA A 36 -15.55 -5.15 -12.55
N GLU A 37 -16.15 -3.97 -12.36
CA GLU A 37 -15.87 -2.72 -13.10
C GLU A 37 -14.60 -1.97 -12.66
N GLY A 38 -13.71 -2.59 -11.88
CA GLY A 38 -12.46 -1.96 -11.47
C GLY A 38 -12.63 -1.05 -10.26
N GLU A 39 -13.19 -1.60 -9.17
CA GLU A 39 -13.39 -0.88 -7.92
C GLU A 39 -12.06 -0.31 -7.38
N ILE A 40 -12.10 0.97 -6.97
CA ILE A 40 -10.95 1.67 -6.40
C ILE A 40 -11.25 2.01 -4.94
N ILE A 41 -10.51 1.38 -4.04
CA ILE A 41 -10.54 1.68 -2.60
C ILE A 41 -9.38 2.62 -2.29
N LYS A 42 -9.65 3.65 -1.48
CA LYS A 42 -8.66 4.64 -1.06
C LYS A 42 -8.82 4.91 0.42
N GLY A 43 -7.73 5.28 1.07
CA GLY A 43 -7.73 5.67 2.46
C GLY A 43 -6.32 5.94 2.95
N ASP A 44 -6.17 5.97 4.25
CA ASP A 44 -4.90 6.09 4.94
C ASP A 44 -4.56 4.84 5.75
N ILE A 45 -3.27 4.65 5.99
CA ILE A 45 -2.68 3.65 6.88
C ILE A 45 -1.66 4.40 7.73
N THR A 46 -1.70 4.19 9.05
CA THR A 46 -0.70 4.76 9.96
C THR A 46 0.28 3.67 10.39
N ILE A 47 1.57 3.91 10.17
CA ILE A 47 2.66 3.05 10.62
C ILE A 47 3.13 3.55 11.99
N ILE A 48 3.13 2.66 12.98
CA ILE A 48 3.53 2.88 14.39
C ILE A 48 4.50 1.74 14.78
N ARG A 49 5.50 1.98 15.64
CA ARG A 49 6.46 0.96 16.11
C ARG A 49 6.38 0.70 17.61
#